data_AF-A0A957VLI9-F1
#
_entry.id   AF-A0A957VLI9-F1
#
_cell.length_a   1.000
_cell.length_b   1.000
_cell.length_c   1.000
_cell.angle_alpha   90.00
_cell.angle_beta   90.00
_cell.angle_gamma   90.00
#
_symmetry.space_group_name_H-M   'P 1'
#
loop_
_entity.id
_entity.type
_entity.pdbx_description
1 polymer ?
#
loop_
_entity_poly.entity_id
_entity_poly.type
_entity_poly.pdbx_seq_one_letter_code
_entity_poly.pdbx_strand_id
1 'polypeptide(L)'
;MISSECVPYAKTGGLADVVGALPKILRAMGHDVIVVMPRYGRIDGAKFGLQQRLASMGVWMGDTLEWCSVETADNDGVPTYFI
;
A
#
# COMPACT_ATOMS: atom_id res chain seq x y z
N MET A 1 -7.42 3.07 4.10
CA MET A 1 -7.01 2.14 5.18
C MET A 1 -5.50 2.14 5.27
N ILE A 2 -4.94 2.13 6.48
CA ILE A 2 -3.50 2.04 6.72
C ILE A 2 -3.25 0.71 7.43
N SER A 3 -2.33 -0.11 6.92
CA SER A 3 -2.01 -1.41 7.51
C SER A 3 -0.58 -1.82 7.18
N SER A 4 0.07 -2.56 8.07
CA SER A 4 1.33 -3.27 7.81
C SER A 4 1.13 -4.59 7.07
N GLU A 5 -0.11 -5.04 6.91
CA GLU A 5 -0.46 -6.33 6.33
C GLU A 5 -1.59 -6.19 5.31
N CYS A 6 -1.41 -6.77 4.13
CA CYS A 6 -2.39 -6.80 3.05
C CYS A 6 -2.06 -7.94 2.07
N VAL A 7 -3.04 -8.79 1.75
CA VAL A 7 -2.91 -9.77 0.67
C VAL A 7 -3.09 -9.06 -0.69
N PRO A 8 -2.24 -9.34 -1.71
CA PRO A 8 -1.21 -10.39 -1.77
C PRO A 8 0.22 -9.93 -1.40
N TYR A 9 0.41 -8.71 -0.92
CA TYR A 9 1.73 -8.08 -0.78
C TYR A 9 2.50 -8.54 0.45
N ALA A 10 1.88 -8.52 1.63
CA ALA A 10 2.50 -8.87 2.90
C ALA A 10 1.46 -9.51 3.82
N LYS A 11 1.64 -10.80 4.09
CA LYS A 11 0.78 -11.57 5.01
C LYS A 11 1.61 -12.13 6.15
N THR A 12 1.26 -11.77 7.38
CA THR A 12 1.83 -12.34 8.60
C THR A 12 0.74 -13.07 9.41
N GLY A 13 -0.46 -12.49 9.49
CA GLY A 13 -1.63 -13.03 10.19
C GLY A 13 -2.95 -12.71 9.50
N GLY A 14 -4.05 -12.81 10.26
CA GLY A 14 -5.42 -12.66 9.72
C GLY A 14 -5.78 -11.23 9.31
N LEU A 15 -5.06 -10.21 9.78
CA LEU A 15 -5.29 -8.83 9.38
C LEU A 15 -5.08 -8.63 7.87
N ALA A 16 -4.10 -9.34 7.29
CA ALA A 16 -3.83 -9.28 5.85
C ALA A 16 -5.03 -9.68 5.00
N ASP A 17 -5.80 -10.67 5.46
CA ASP A 17 -6.98 -11.18 4.77
C ASP A 17 -8.14 -10.17 4.87
N VAL A 18 -8.31 -9.54 6.04
CA VAL A 18 -9.31 -8.48 6.25
C VAL A 18 -9.00 -7.27 5.37
N VAL A 19 -7.75 -6.79 5.37
CA VAL A 19 -7.33 -5.64 4.56
C VAL A 19 -7.30 -6.00 3.07
N GLY A 20 -7.15 -7.27 2.70
CA GLY A 20 -7.29 -7.71 1.32
C GLY A 20 -8.74 -7.75 0.81
N ALA A 21 -9.72 -8.02 1.69
CA ALA A 21 -11.12 -8.24 1.29
C ALA A 21 -12.02 -7.01 1.54
N LEU A 22 -11.93 -6.37 2.70
CA LEU A 22 -12.83 -5.29 3.10
C LEU A 22 -12.80 -4.06 2.16
N PRO A 23 -11.63 -3.57 1.69
CA PRO A 23 -11.61 -2.42 0.79
C PRO A 23 -12.34 -2.68 -0.52
N LYS A 24 -12.27 -3.91 -1.04
CA LYS A 24 -12.94 -4.33 -2.28
C LYS A 24 -14.46 -4.20 -2.14
N ILE A 25 -14.98 -4.67 -1.01
CA ILE A 25 -16.41 -4.59 -0.68
C ILE A 25 -16.84 -3.12 -0.53
N LEU A 26 -16.06 -2.32 0.20
CA LEU A 26 -16.39 -0.90 0.39
C LEU A 26 -16.39 -0.12 -0.94
N ARG A 27 -15.46 -0.38 -1.86
CA ARG A 27 -15.50 0.19 -3.21
C ARG A 27 -16.72 -0.28 -4.00
N ALA A 28 -17.08 -1.56 -3.91
CA ALA A 28 -18.28 -2.09 -4.54
C ALA A 28 -19.57 -1.43 -4.00
N MET A 29 -19.56 -0.99 -2.74
CA MET A 29 -20.63 -0.20 -2.13
C MET A 29 -20.61 1.29 -2.52
N GLY A 30 -19.68 1.72 -3.37
CA GLY A 30 -19.57 3.09 -3.87
C GLY A 30 -18.67 4.01 -3.05
N HIS A 31 -17.95 3.50 -2.06
CA HIS A 31 -17.00 4.31 -1.29
C HIS A 31 -15.67 4.43 -2.03
N ASP A 32 -15.06 5.62 -2.00
CA ASP A 32 -13.68 5.77 -2.46
C ASP A 32 -12.72 5.31 -1.35
N VAL A 33 -12.03 4.20 -1.62
CA VAL A 33 -11.14 3.56 -0.66
C VAL A 33 -9.79 3.30 -1.32
N ILE A 34 -8.75 3.66 -0.58
CA ILE A 34 -7.35 3.37 -0.88
C ILE A 34 -6.73 2.58 0.27
N VAL A 35 -5.72 1.77 -0.03
CA VAL A 35 -4.87 1.10 0.97
C VAL A 35 -3.51 1.77 0.96
N VAL A 36 -2.94 2.02 2.14
CA VAL A 36 -1.58 2.53 2.31
C VAL A 36 -0.83 1.55 3.21
N MET A 37 0.34 1.10 2.77
CA MET A 37 1.17 0.17 3.54
C MET A 37 2.67 0.44 3.34
N PRO A 38 3.54 -0.04 4.24
CA PRO A 38 4.98 0.08 4.05
C PRO A 38 5.47 -0.72 2.84
N ARG A 39 6.44 -0.17 2.12
CA ARG A 39 7.15 -0.83 1.03
C ARG A 39 8.18 -1.82 1.57
N TYR A 40 7.72 -2.92 2.16
CA TYR A 40 8.63 -3.95 2.64
C TYR A 40 9.53 -4.50 1.51
N GLY A 41 10.81 -4.70 1.80
CA GLY A 41 11.78 -5.22 0.83
C GLY A 41 11.43 -6.58 0.24
N ARG A 42 10.58 -7.37 0.94
CA ARG A 42 10.05 -8.65 0.45
C ARG A 42 8.98 -8.53 -0.65
N ILE A 43 8.42 -7.33 -0.86
CA ILE A 43 7.41 -7.11 -1.90
C ILE A 43 8.13 -7.04 -3.25
N ASP A 44 7.78 -7.94 -4.16
CA ASP A 44 8.33 -7.96 -5.51
C ASP A 44 7.59 -6.94 -6.38
N GLY A 45 8.28 -5.85 -6.73
CA GLY A 45 7.66 -4.77 -7.52
C GLY A 45 7.40 -5.14 -8.97
N ALA A 46 8.20 -6.02 -9.57
CA ALA A 46 7.99 -6.48 -10.94
C ALA A 46 6.78 -7.41 -11.01
N LYS A 47 6.63 -8.30 -10.01
CA LYS A 47 5.48 -9.21 -9.90
C LYS A 47 4.15 -8.47 -9.79
N PHE A 48 4.12 -7.40 -9.00
CA PHE A 48 2.88 -6.65 -8.72
C PHE A 48 2.70 -5.39 -9.58
N GLY A 49 3.61 -5.14 -10.52
CA GLY A 49 3.53 -3.99 -11.41
C GLY A 49 3.55 -2.66 -10.66
N LEU A 50 4.39 -2.53 -9.63
CA LEU A 50 4.52 -1.27 -8.88
C LEU A 50 4.93 -0.13 -9.81
N GLN A 51 4.18 0.95 -9.75
CA GLN A 51 4.45 2.17 -10.51
C GLN A 51 4.82 3.28 -9.55
N GLN A 52 5.87 4.01 -9.87
CA GLN A 52 6.22 5.18 -9.10
C GLN A 52 5.14 6.25 -9.28
N ARG A 53 4.47 6.63 -8.19
CA ARG A 53 3.38 7.60 -8.18
C ARG A 53 3.87 9.01 -7.86
N LEU A 54 4.80 9.12 -6.91
CA LEU A 54 5.44 10.38 -6.51
C LEU A 54 6.95 10.25 -6.60
N ALA A 55 7.59 11.32 -7.05
CA ALA A 55 9.04 11.46 -7.00
C ALA A 55 9.53 11.42 -5.54
N SER A 56 10.80 11.05 -5.35
CA SER A 56 11.41 11.03 -4.03
C SER A 56 11.27 12.41 -3.37
N MET A 57 10.78 12.41 -2.13
CA MET A 57 10.59 13.60 -1.33
C MET A 57 11.22 13.41 0.05
N GLY A 58 11.76 14.50 0.59
CA GLY A 58 12.24 14.53 1.96
C GLY A 58 11.07 14.76 2.92
N VAL A 59 10.91 13.87 3.90
CA VAL A 59 9.95 13.98 4.98
C VAL A 59 10.71 14.18 6.29
N TRP A 60 10.33 15.23 7.02
CA TRP A 60 10.91 15.49 8.33
C TRP A 60 10.37 14.46 9.35
N MET A 61 11.27 13.73 9.99
CA MET A 61 10.99 12.79 11.07
C MET A 61 11.69 13.25 12.36
N GLY A 62 11.12 14.28 12.98
CA GLY A 62 11.79 15.00 14.07
C GLY A 62 12.90 15.89 13.52
N ASP A 63 14.14 15.63 13.93
CA ASP A 63 15.32 16.43 13.53
C ASP A 63 16.04 15.87 12.30
N THR A 64 15.58 14.74 11.75
CA THR A 64 16.14 14.11 10.55
C THR A 64 15.23 14.28 9.35
N LEU A 65 15.85 14.52 8.18
CA LEU A 65 15.17 14.51 6.88
C LEU A 65 15.36 13.14 6.24
N GLU A 66 14.26 12.43 6.02
CA GLU A 66 14.25 11.07 5.52
C GLU A 66 13.65 11.05 4.12
N TRP A 67 14.34 10.40 3.18
CA TRP A 67 13.89 10.36 1.79
C TRP A 67 12.97 9.17 1.56
N CYS A 68 11.76 9.44 1.10
CA CYS A 68 10.81 8.41 0.71
C CYS A 68 10.28 8.66 -0.71
N SER A 69 9.86 7.59 -1.37
CA SER A 69 9.11 7.63 -2.62
C SER A 69 7.77 6.93 -2.40
N VAL A 70 6.79 7.24 -3.23
CA VAL A 70 5.48 6.57 -3.16
C VAL A 70 5.29 5.76 -4.43
N GLU A 71 5.13 4.46 -4.27
CA GLU A 71 4.77 3.54 -5.33
C GLU A 71 3.28 3.17 -5.22
N THR A 72 2.68 2.73 -6.33
CA THR A 72 1.29 2.30 -6.36
C THR A 72 1.14 1.01 -7.15
N ALA A 73 0.18 0.18 -6.75
CA ALA A 73 -0.33 -0.94 -7.55
C ALA A 73 -1.86 -1.01 -7.43
N ASP A 74 -2.47 -1.71 -8.37
CA ASP A 74 -3.89 -2.08 -8.30
C ASP A 74 -4.04 -3.47 -7.67
N ASN A 75 -4.95 -3.60 -6.71
CA ASN A 75 -5.32 -4.86 -6.08
C ASN A 75 -6.81 -5.14 -6.31
N ASP A 76 -7.13 -5.74 -7.45
CA ASP A 76 -8.50 -6.01 -7.90
C ASP A 76 -9.40 -4.75 -7.83
N GLY A 77 -8.94 -3.64 -8.41
CA GLY A 77 -9.65 -2.37 -8.43
C GLY A 77 -9.50 -1.52 -7.17
N VAL A 78 -8.71 -1.96 -6.19
CA VAL A 78 -8.35 -1.16 -5.00
C VAL A 78 -6.94 -0.58 -5.18
N PRO A 79 -6.80 0.75 -5.29
CA PRO A 79 -5.50 1.40 -5.33
C PRO A 79 -4.75 1.18 -4.00
N THR A 80 -3.55 0.61 -4.10
CA THR A 80 -2.66 0.36 -2.96
C THR A 80 -1.39 1.17 -3.12
N TYR A 81 -1.12 2.03 -2.13
CA TYR A 81 0.05 2.89 -2.04
C TYR A 81 1.09 2.29 -1.11
N PHE A 82 2.35 2.35 -1.54
CA PHE A 82 3.51 1.87 -0.81
C PHE A 82 4.43 3.04 -0.51
N ILE A 83 4.82 3.17 0.76
CA ILE A 83 5.69 4.23 1.29
C ILE A 83 6.91 3.58 1.94
#